data_AF-A0A5N9A8L9-F1
#
_entry.id   AF-A0A5N9A8L9-F1
#
_cell.length_a   1.000
_cell.length_b   1.000
_cell.length_c   1.000
_cell.angle_alpha   90.00
_cell.angle_beta   90.00
_cell.angle_gamma   90.00
#
_symmetry.space_group_name_H-M   'P 1'
#
loop_
_entity.id
_entity.type
_entity.pdbx_description
1 polymer ?
#
loop_
_entity_poly.entity_id
_entity_poly.type
_entity_poly.pdbx_seq_one_letter_code
_entity_poly.pdbx_strand_id
1 'polypeptide(L)'
;MVVTTRSDSGVVGVISHTWSIGKPTDRPWVTVSGTLVNLHFELGHPWLKIDYGDSQETRSMEPDHRGIPDMVLEFRRSIEEGSTPAMTGEEALDDLAFVLKAYVSVETGLPVQLSGPSDQA
;
A
#
# COMPACT_ATOMS: atom_id res chain seq x y z
N MET A 1 5.30 -12.04 -9.33
CA MET A 1 4.40 -11.10 -10.01
C MET A 1 4.94 -9.69 -9.84
N VAL A 2 5.02 -8.94 -10.93
CA VAL A 2 5.30 -7.50 -10.90
C VAL A 2 4.07 -6.80 -11.44
N VAL A 3 3.52 -5.88 -10.67
CA VAL A 3 2.39 -5.03 -11.06
C VAL A 3 2.91 -3.61 -11.23
N THR A 4 2.51 -2.97 -12.33
CA THR A 4 2.76 -1.54 -12.53
C THR A 4 1.43 -0.81 -12.49
N THR A 5 1.40 0.33 -11.81
CA THR A 5 0.19 1.15 -11.66
C THR A 5 0.47 2.56 -12.16
N ARG A 6 -0.60 3.25 -12.57
CA ARG A 6 -0.56 4.66 -12.89
C ARG A 6 -1.80 5.32 -12.29
N SER A 7 -1.60 6.35 -11.46
CA SER A 7 -2.70 7.18 -10.95
C SER A 7 -3.18 8.19 -12.00
N ASP A 8 -4.34 8.79 -11.75
CA ASP A 8 -4.88 9.88 -12.59
C ASP A 8 -3.98 11.12 -12.59
N SER A 9 -3.26 11.35 -11.49
CA SER A 9 -2.23 12.39 -11.39
C SER A 9 -0.92 12.04 -12.11
N GLY A 10 -0.82 10.85 -12.71
CA GLY A 10 0.35 10.40 -13.47
C GLY A 10 1.48 9.78 -12.63
N VAL A 11 1.26 9.56 -11.33
CA VAL A 11 2.22 8.86 -10.46
C VAL A 11 2.27 7.38 -10.89
N VAL A 12 3.49 6.86 -11.05
CA VAL A 12 3.72 5.47 -11.42
C VAL A 12 4.16 4.68 -10.18
N GLY A 13 3.53 3.54 -9.96
CA GLY A 13 3.87 2.60 -8.90
C GLY A 13 4.36 1.27 -9.43
N VAL A 14 5.22 0.59 -8.67
CA VAL A 14 5.65 -0.78 -8.95
C VAL A 14 5.48 -1.61 -7.68
N ILE A 15 4.72 -2.70 -7.77
CA ILE A 15 4.57 -3.69 -6.71
C ILE A 15 5.24 -4.96 -7.18
N SER A 16 6.31 -5.38 -6.50
CA SER A 16 7.03 -6.61 -6.80
C SER A 16 6.81 -7.62 -5.69
N HIS A 17 6.27 -8.77 -6.06
CA HIS A 17 5.99 -9.87 -5.13
C HIS A 17 6.52 -11.19 -5.71
N THR A 18 7.29 -11.92 -4.92
CA THR A 18 7.83 -13.22 -5.31
C THR A 18 7.90 -14.18 -4.13
N TRP A 19 7.57 -15.44 -4.38
CA TRP A 19 7.74 -16.54 -3.43
C TRP A 19 9.03 -17.34 -3.69
N SER A 20 9.75 -17.05 -4.79
CA SER A 20 10.91 -17.82 -5.23
C SER A 20 12.24 -17.17 -4.85
N ILE A 21 12.27 -16.33 -3.82
CA ILE A 21 13.50 -15.65 -3.39
C ILE A 21 14.38 -16.59 -2.56
N GLY A 22 15.68 -16.65 -2.86
CA GLY A 22 16.63 -17.54 -2.17
C GLY A 22 16.87 -17.20 -0.70
N LYS A 23 16.61 -15.95 -0.31
CA LYS A 23 16.59 -15.50 1.08
C LYS A 23 15.34 -14.63 1.29
N PRO A 24 14.38 -15.05 2.12
CA PRO A 24 13.22 -14.22 2.43
C PRO A 24 13.68 -12.87 2.99
N THR A 25 13.12 -11.78 2.47
CA THR A 25 13.16 -10.49 3.16
C THR A 25 12.15 -10.55 4.31
N ASP A 26 12.58 -10.23 5.53
CA ASP A 26 11.73 -10.38 6.72
C ASP A 26 10.47 -9.50 6.65
N ARG A 27 10.55 -8.35 5.96
CA ARG A 27 9.45 -7.39 5.81
C ARG A 27 9.44 -6.75 4.41
N PRO A 28 8.26 -6.47 3.82
CA PRO A 28 8.19 -5.66 2.63
C PRO A 28 8.72 -4.25 2.92
N TRP A 29 9.38 -3.65 1.93
CA TRP A 29 9.86 -2.28 1.99
C TRP A 29 9.20 -1.44 0.91
N VAL A 30 9.16 -0.14 1.15
CA VAL A 30 8.52 0.84 0.26
C VAL A 30 9.50 1.98 0.04
N THR A 31 9.58 2.44 -1.20
CA THR A 31 10.27 3.67 -1.57
C THR A 31 9.31 4.57 -2.33
N VAL A 32 9.27 5.85 -1.96
CA VAL A 32 8.46 6.88 -2.63
C VAL A 32 9.39 7.98 -3.11
N SER A 33 9.46 8.18 -4.42
CA SER A 33 10.25 9.24 -5.02
C SER A 33 9.38 10.46 -5.30
N GLY A 34 9.69 11.56 -4.62
CA GLY A 34 9.05 12.86 -4.80
C GLY A 34 9.94 13.86 -5.53
N THR A 35 9.43 15.08 -5.70
CA THR A 35 10.17 16.18 -6.32
C THR A 35 11.24 16.77 -5.40
N LEU A 36 11.05 16.65 -4.08
CA LEU A 36 11.95 17.23 -3.07
C LEU A 36 12.79 16.18 -2.37
N VAL A 37 12.21 14.99 -2.12
CA VAL A 37 12.84 13.94 -1.31
C VAL A 37 12.45 12.56 -1.81
N ASN A 38 13.27 11.57 -1.48
CA ASN A 38 12.90 10.16 -1.53
C ASN A 38 12.65 9.65 -0.12
N LEU A 39 11.53 8.97 0.08
CA LEU A 39 11.19 8.31 1.33
C LEU A 39 11.46 6.83 1.20
N HIS A 40 12.00 6.21 2.24
CA HIS A 40 12.20 4.77 2.32
C HIS A 40 11.83 4.25 3.71
N PHE A 41 11.06 3.17 3.77
CA PHE A 41 10.66 2.53 5.01
C PHE A 41 10.38 1.03 4.82
N GLU A 42 10.47 0.27 5.91
CA GLU A 42 10.11 -1.15 5.98
C GLU A 42 8.80 -1.31 6.76
N LEU A 43 7.87 -2.11 6.25
CA LEU A 43 6.56 -2.29 6.88
C LEU A 43 6.69 -2.95 8.25
N GLY A 44 6.24 -2.24 9.28
CA GLY A 44 6.30 -2.68 10.68
C GLY A 44 7.57 -2.24 11.41
N HIS A 45 8.44 -1.45 10.78
CA HIS A 45 9.54 -0.79 11.46
C HIS A 45 9.18 0.66 11.82
N PRO A 46 9.53 1.13 13.04
CA PRO A 46 9.21 2.47 13.52
C PRO A 46 10.25 3.50 13.08
N TRP A 47 10.64 3.49 11.81
CA TRP A 47 11.57 4.45 11.27
C TRP A 47 11.22 4.80 9.83
N LEU A 48 11.57 6.02 9.46
CA LEU A 48 11.44 6.55 8.11
C LEU A 48 12.78 7.14 7.70
N LYS A 49 13.36 6.66 6.61
CA LYS A 49 14.54 7.25 6.00
C LYS A 49 14.10 8.27 4.96
N ILE A 50 14.64 9.48 5.05
CA ILE A 50 14.38 10.59 4.13
C ILE A 50 15.70 10.96 3.47
N ASP A 51 15.69 10.95 2.14
CA ASP A 51 16.85 11.30 1.31
C ASP A 51 16.54 12.57 0.52
N TYR A 52 17.31 13.63 0.78
CA TYR A 52 17.20 14.95 0.15
C TYR A 52 18.09 15.08 -1.10
N GLY A 53 18.84 14.03 -1.47
CA GLY A 53 19.78 14.00 -2.59
C GLY A 53 21.20 14.41 -2.21
N ASP A 54 21.37 15.40 -1.34
CA ASP A 54 22.66 15.84 -0.78
C ASP A 54 22.92 15.30 0.63
N SER A 55 21.85 14.89 1.31
CA SER A 55 21.85 14.51 2.71
C SER A 55 20.75 13.48 2.98
N GLN A 56 20.94 12.73 4.06
CA GLN A 56 19.97 11.72 4.51
C GLN A 56 19.71 11.92 6.00
N GLU A 57 18.45 11.79 6.40
CA GLU A 57 18.07 11.68 7.81
C GLU A 57 17.20 10.45 8.02
N THR A 58 17.31 9.87 9.22
CA THR A 58 16.41 8.81 9.67
C THR A 58 15.60 9.35 10.83
N ARG A 59 14.27 9.37 10.68
CA ARG A 59 13.35 9.74 11.75
C ARG A 59 12.82 8.48 12.41
N SER A 60 13.04 8.36 13.71
CA SER A 60 12.33 7.37 14.52
C SER A 60 10.88 7.81 14.70
N MET A 61 9.97 6.86 14.62
CA MET A 61 8.55 7.04 14.86
C MET A 61 8.15 6.22 16.09
N GLU A 62 6.95 6.47 16.61
CA GLU A 62 6.39 5.55 17.58
C GLU A 62 6.15 4.21 16.89
N PRO A 63 6.48 3.08 17.56
CA PRO A 63 6.11 1.75 17.12
C PRO A 63 4.65 1.65 16.70
N ASP A 64 4.42 1.64 15.39
CA ASP A 64 3.12 1.29 14.85
C ASP A 64 2.94 -0.23 15.01
N HIS A 65 2.15 -0.60 16.02
CA HIS A 65 1.84 -1.99 16.35
C HIS A 65 0.75 -2.57 15.42
N ARG A 66 0.64 -2.04 14.19
CA ARG A 66 -0.22 -2.56 13.11
C ARG A 66 -0.11 -4.07 13.00
N GLY A 67 -1.15 -4.72 13.50
CA GLY A 67 -1.33 -6.15 13.54
C GLY A 67 -2.78 -6.44 13.93
N ILE A 68 -3.17 -7.72 13.87
CA ILE A 68 -4.53 -8.15 14.16
C ILE A 68 -5.05 -7.58 15.50
N PRO A 69 -4.29 -7.57 16.62
CA PRO A 69 -4.77 -7.03 17.88
C PRO A 69 -5.19 -5.55 17.79
N ASP A 70 -4.36 -4.70 17.20
CA ASP A 70 -4.62 -3.27 17.09
C ASP A 70 -5.77 -2.96 16.12
N MET A 71 -5.87 -3.73 15.03
CA MET A 71 -7.02 -3.63 14.12
C MET A 71 -8.33 -3.98 14.83
N VAL A 72 -8.33 -5.01 15.69
CA VAL A 72 -9.52 -5.40 16.46
C VAL A 72 -9.86 -4.33 17.52
N LEU A 73 -8.85 -3.74 18.17
CA LEU A 73 -9.05 -2.67 19.14
C LEU A 73 -9.61 -1.40 18.49
N GLU A 74 -9.08 -1.03 17.32
CA GLU A 74 -9.59 0.09 16.52
C GLU A 74 -11.05 -0.17 16.10
N PHE A 75 -11.34 -1.35 15.55
CA PHE A 75 -12.70 -1.71 15.15
C PHE A 75 -13.68 -1.66 16.33
N ARG A 76 -13.28 -2.19 17.49
CA ARG A 76 -14.10 -2.13 18.71
C ARG A 76 -14.37 -0.68 19.12
N ARG A 77 -13.33 0.16 19.14
CA ARG A 77 -13.47 1.59 19.46
C ARG A 77 -14.44 2.28 18.50
N SER A 78 -14.37 1.98 17.21
CA SER A 78 -15.24 2.58 16.20
C SER A 78 -16.72 2.20 16.40
N ILE A 79 -17.00 0.99 16.90
CA ILE A 79 -18.35 0.60 17.35
C ILE A 79 -18.78 1.41 18.59
N GLU A 80 -17.91 1.50 19.59
CA GLU A 80 -18.19 2.19 20.86
C GLU A 80 -18.46 3.70 20.64
N GLU A 81 -17.72 4.33 19.72
CA GLU A 81 -17.79 5.76 19.42
C GLU A 81 -18.79 6.10 18.31
N GLY A 82 -19.31 5.11 17.59
CA GLY A 82 -20.18 5.32 16.43
C GLY A 82 -19.47 6.01 15.26
N SER A 83 -18.15 5.82 15.14
CA SER A 83 -17.31 6.41 14.10
C SER A 83 -17.08 5.42 12.95
N THR A 84 -16.62 5.92 11.81
CA THR A 84 -16.23 5.08 10.67
C THR A 84 -14.92 4.37 11.00
N PRO A 85 -14.83 3.04 10.84
CA PRO A 85 -13.58 2.30 11.10
C PRO A 85 -12.49 2.74 10.14
N ALA A 86 -11.23 2.51 10.53
CA ALA A 86 -10.06 2.85 9.72
C ALA A 86 -10.00 2.11 8.36
N MET A 87 -10.76 1.01 8.21
CA MET A 87 -10.97 0.32 6.95
C MET A 87 -12.43 -0.12 6.85
N THR A 88 -13.12 0.34 5.82
CA THR A 88 -14.51 -0.02 5.52
C THR A 88 -14.61 -1.24 4.62
N GLY A 89 -15.81 -1.83 4.55
CA GLY A 89 -16.07 -2.93 3.63
C GLY A 89 -16.02 -2.50 2.17
N GLU A 90 -16.47 -1.28 1.89
CA GLU A 90 -16.43 -0.66 0.57
C GLU A 90 -14.99 -0.45 0.09
N GLU A 91 -14.12 0.11 0.94
CA GLU A 91 -12.69 0.24 0.62
C GLU A 91 -12.02 -1.13 0.38
N ALA A 92 -12.39 -2.15 1.16
CA ALA A 92 -11.87 -3.51 0.97
C ALA A 92 -12.33 -4.13 -0.38
N LEU A 93 -13.51 -3.78 -0.87
CA LEU A 93 -13.99 -4.21 -2.19
C LEU A 93 -13.23 -3.52 -3.31
N ASP A 94 -12.87 -2.24 -3.15
CA ASP A 94 -12.03 -1.51 -4.10
C ASP A 94 -10.62 -2.12 -4.19
N ASP A 95 -10.04 -2.50 -3.05
CA ASP A 95 -8.77 -3.24 -3.00
C ASP A 95 -8.86 -4.60 -3.71
N LEU A 96 -9.95 -5.33 -3.54
CA LEU A 96 -10.16 -6.60 -4.24
C LEU A 96 -10.31 -6.40 -5.75
N ALA A 97 -11.02 -5.35 -6.18
CA ALA A 97 -11.16 -5.01 -7.59
C ALA A 97 -9.78 -4.76 -8.23
N PHE A 98 -8.88 -4.08 -7.53
CA PHE A 98 -7.49 -3.90 -7.96
C PHE A 98 -6.79 -5.24 -8.24
N VAL A 99 -6.89 -6.19 -7.30
CA VAL A 99 -6.27 -7.52 -7.45
C VAL A 99 -6.85 -8.26 -8.67
N LEU A 100 -8.17 -8.25 -8.84
CA LEU A 100 -8.81 -8.92 -9.97
C LEU A 100 -8.38 -8.31 -11.31
N LYS A 101 -8.29 -6.97 -11.40
CA LYS A 101 -7.81 -6.30 -12.62
C LYS A 101 -6.34 -6.60 -12.92
N ALA A 102 -5.51 -6.83 -11.91
CA ALA A 102 -4.13 -7.28 -12.13
C ALA A 102 -4.08 -8.66 -12.81
N TYR A 103 -4.96 -9.60 -12.43
CA TYR A 103 -5.07 -10.90 -13.12
C TYR A 103 -5.54 -10.75 -14.57
N VAL A 104 -6.56 -9.92 -14.82
CA VAL A 104 -7.01 -9.63 -16.20
C VAL A 104 -5.89 -9.03 -17.04
N SER A 105 -5.08 -8.14 -16.46
CA SER A 105 -3.93 -7.54 -17.15
C SER A 105 -2.87 -8.59 -17.50
N VAL A 106 -2.61 -9.55 -16.60
CA VAL A 106 -1.70 -10.68 -16.88
C VAL A 106 -2.22 -11.56 -18.02
N GLU A 107 -3.51 -11.87 -18.04
CA GLU A 107 -4.12 -12.72 -19.07
C GLU A 107 -4.13 -12.05 -20.45
N THR A 108 -4.42 -10.75 -20.49
CA THR A 108 -4.56 -10.00 -21.74
C THR A 108 -3.23 -9.41 -22.24
N GLY A 109 -2.24 -9.26 -21.36
CA GLY A 109 -0.99 -8.55 -21.63
C GLY A 109 -1.16 -7.04 -21.81
N LEU A 110 -2.32 -6.48 -21.46
CA LEU A 110 -2.67 -5.08 -21.65
C LEU A 110 -2.87 -4.35 -20.32
N PRO A 111 -2.61 -3.03 -20.26
CA PRO A 111 -3.02 -2.20 -19.14
C PRO A 111 -4.54 -2.24 -18.98
N VAL A 112 -5.02 -2.42 -17.74
CA VAL A 112 -6.45 -2.43 -17.44
C VAL A 112 -6.77 -1.23 -16.55
N GLN A 113 -7.82 -0.52 -16.91
CA GLN A 113 -8.30 0.59 -16.11
C GLN A 113 -9.00 0.07 -14.85
N LEU A 114 -8.63 0.64 -13.72
CA LEU A 114 -9.36 0.52 -12.48
C LEU A 114 -10.53 1.50 -12.60
N SER A 115 -11.74 1.00 -12.83
CA SER A 115 -12.91 1.88 -12.90
C SER A 115 -13.10 2.61 -11.57
N GLY A 116 -13.31 3.93 -11.61
CA GLY A 116 -14.00 4.65 -10.53
C GLY A 116 -15.45 4.19 -10.39
N PRO A 117 -16.19 4.66 -9.37
CA PRO A 117 -17.31 3.94 -8.75
C PRO A 117 -18.40 3.51 -9.74
N SER A 118 -18.70 2.20 -9.72
CA SER A 118 -19.86 1.53 -10.29
C SER A 118 -20.20 1.83 -11.77
N ASP A 119 -19.73 0.97 -12.67
CA ASP A 119 -20.56 0.55 -13.81
C ASP A 119 -21.75 -0.27 -13.27
N GLN A 120 -22.77 0.44 -12.76
CA GLN A 120 -24.14 -0.06 -12.69
C GLN A 120 -25.00 0.84 -13.58
N ALA A 121 -25.30 0.35 -14.77
CA ALA A 121 -26.47 0.72 -15.57
C ALA A 121 -26.96 -0.53 -16.30
#